data_AF-A0A9D4JXP8-F1
#
_entry.id   AF-A0A9D4JXP8-F1
#
_cell.length_a   1.000
_cell.length_b   1.000
_cell.length_c   1.000
_cell.angle_alpha   90.00
_cell.angle_beta   90.00
_cell.angle_gamma   90.00
#
_symmetry.space_group_name_H-M   'P 1'
#
loop_
_entity.id
_entity.type
_entity.pdbx_description
1 polymer ?
#
loop_
_entity_poly.entity_id
_entity_poly.type
_entity_poly.pdbx_seq_one_letter_code
_entity_poly.pdbx_strand_id
1 'polypeptide(L)'
;MSSPFGAASMKYMFLVCFILSDMCSMLQIDFESKPFVTIWNAPSEKCLRSFRVDIDLSAFDIVVNTGGAFEGDNMVIFYELGLYPYIDDDGNFVNGGLPQVR
;
A
#
# COMPACT_ATOMS: atom_id res chain seq x y z
N MET A 1 -2.42 57.36 -0.88
CA MET A 1 -1.36 56.74 -0.03
C MET A 1 -1.84 55.37 0.40
N SER A 2 -1.65 54.35 -0.43
CA SER A 2 -1.93 52.95 -0.11
C SER A 2 -0.65 52.30 0.40
N SER A 3 -0.70 51.69 1.59
CA SER A 3 0.46 51.17 2.30
C SER A 3 0.97 49.85 1.70
N PRO A 4 2.30 49.60 1.67
CA PRO A 4 2.89 48.41 1.05
C PRO A 4 2.82 47.15 1.93
N PHE A 5 2.18 47.21 3.10
CA PHE A 5 2.26 46.16 4.13
C PHE A 5 1.39 44.91 3.87
N GLY A 6 0.39 44.98 2.97
CA GLY A 6 -0.50 43.83 2.69
C GLY A 6 0.09 42.77 1.74
N ALA A 7 1.05 43.15 0.88
CA ALA A 7 1.57 42.25 -0.15
C ALA A 7 2.64 41.27 0.37
N ALA A 8 3.40 41.65 1.40
CA ALA A 8 4.46 40.81 1.95
C ALA A 8 3.89 39.63 2.77
N SER A 9 2.89 39.89 3.62
CA SER A 9 2.22 38.86 4.45
C SER A 9 1.57 37.76 3.61
N MET A 10 0.92 38.14 2.51
CA MET A 10 0.27 37.20 1.59
C MET A 10 1.31 36.32 0.88
N LYS A 11 2.45 36.88 0.46
CA LYS A 11 3.55 36.09 -0.14
C LYS A 11 4.13 35.06 0.81
N TYR A 12 4.31 35.41 2.08
CA TYR A 12 4.76 34.45 3.10
C TYR A 12 3.75 33.33 3.32
N MET A 13 2.45 33.63 3.36
CA MET A 13 1.41 32.62 3.51
C MET A 13 1.37 31.66 2.31
N PHE A 14 1.49 32.17 1.08
CA PHE A 14 1.62 31.32 -0.11
C PHE A 14 2.89 30.45 -0.05
N LEU A 15 4.04 31.03 0.29
CA LEU A 15 5.30 30.29 0.39
C LEU A 15 5.20 29.17 1.45
N VAL A 16 4.63 29.45 2.62
CA VAL A 16 4.44 28.47 3.69
C VAL A 16 3.48 27.36 3.25
N CYS A 17 2.37 27.69 2.57
CA CYS A 17 1.47 26.68 2.01
C CYS A 17 2.15 25.81 0.94
N PHE A 18 2.95 26.39 0.04
CA PHE A 18 3.69 25.64 -0.97
C PHE A 18 4.71 24.68 -0.34
N ILE A 19 5.45 25.12 0.68
CA ILE A 19 6.42 24.28 1.40
C ILE A 19 5.70 23.19 2.21
N LEU A 20 4.53 23.47 2.80
CA LEU A 20 3.72 22.47 3.52
C LEU A 20 3.07 21.46 2.57
N SER A 21 2.67 21.86 1.36
CA SER A 21 2.12 20.94 0.35
C SER A 21 3.19 20.06 -0.28
N ASP A 22 4.38 20.59 -0.56
CA ASP A 22 5.49 19.80 -1.14
C ASP A 22 6.03 18.73 -0.17
N MET A 23 5.99 19.01 1.13
CA MET A 23 6.33 18.01 2.16
C MET A 23 5.32 16.86 2.26
N CYS A 24 4.09 17.04 1.77
CA CYS A 24 3.08 15.99 1.74
C CYS A 24 3.39 14.94 0.65
N SER A 25 3.99 15.38 -0.46
CA SER A 25 4.30 14.55 -1.63
C SER A 25 5.45 13.56 -1.42
N MET A 26 6.33 13.81 -0.45
CA MET A 26 7.47 12.94 -0.12
C MET A 26 7.09 11.67 0.65
N LEU A 27 5.81 11.51 1.03
CA LEU A 27 5.35 10.42 1.91
C LEU A 27 4.70 9.25 1.17
N GLN A 28 4.78 9.20 -0.16
CA GLN A 28 4.30 8.05 -0.93
C GLN A 28 5.46 7.20 -1.43
N ILE A 29 5.27 5.88 -1.40
CA ILE A 29 6.14 4.96 -2.12
C ILE A 29 5.94 5.26 -3.60
N ASP A 30 6.90 5.95 -4.20
CA ASP A 30 6.90 6.25 -5.61
C ASP A 30 7.27 4.97 -6.39
N PHE A 31 6.25 4.20 -6.74
CA PHE A 31 6.38 3.05 -7.63
C PHE A 31 6.71 3.47 -9.07
N GLU A 32 6.48 4.73 -9.46
CA GLU A 32 6.72 5.19 -10.83
C GLU A 32 8.21 5.43 -11.14
N SER A 33 9.02 5.77 -10.13
CA SER A 33 10.46 5.99 -10.31
C SER A 33 11.33 4.73 -10.17
N LYS A 34 10.75 3.59 -9.80
CA LYS A 34 11.49 2.34 -9.61
C LYS A 34 11.30 1.39 -10.80
N PRO A 35 12.37 1.02 -11.54
CA PRO A 35 12.26 0.07 -12.65
C PRO A 35 11.96 -1.37 -12.17
N PHE A 36 12.18 -1.65 -10.89
CA PHE A 36 11.87 -2.93 -10.25
C PHE A 36 11.54 -2.70 -8.79
N VAL A 37 10.52 -3.42 -8.28
CA VAL A 37 10.09 -3.34 -6.88
C VAL A 37 9.97 -4.73 -6.29
N THR A 38 10.49 -4.89 -5.08
CA THR A 38 10.31 -6.12 -4.30
C THR A 38 9.29 -5.90 -3.20
N ILE A 39 8.40 -6.86 -3.01
CA ILE A 39 7.29 -6.79 -2.06
C ILE A 39 7.34 -8.02 -1.16
N TRP A 40 7.20 -7.81 0.14
CA TRP A 40 7.23 -8.88 1.14
C TRP A 40 5.85 -9.51 1.33
N ASN A 41 5.67 -10.73 0.81
CA ASN A 41 4.47 -11.53 1.01
C ASN A 41 4.74 -12.79 1.84
N ALA A 42 5.22 -12.61 3.07
CA ALA A 42 5.34 -13.68 4.04
C ALA A 42 4.58 -13.30 5.33
N PRO A 43 3.97 -14.27 6.05
CA PRO A 43 3.21 -14.02 7.28
C PRO A 43 4.14 -13.79 8.50
N SER A 44 5.08 -12.84 8.39
CA SER A 44 6.13 -12.56 9.37
C SER A 44 5.60 -12.02 10.69
N GLU A 45 4.41 -11.41 10.71
CA GLU A 45 3.77 -10.96 11.95
C GLU A 45 3.64 -12.10 12.99
N LYS A 46 3.38 -13.33 12.54
CA LYS A 46 3.28 -14.50 13.43
C LYS A 46 4.61 -14.83 14.09
N CYS A 47 5.74 -14.57 13.43
CA CYS A 47 7.08 -14.79 13.98
C CYS A 47 7.32 -13.91 15.20
N LEU A 48 6.97 -12.63 15.10
CA LEU A 48 7.09 -11.68 16.20
C LEU A 48 6.15 -12.05 17.35
N ARG A 49 4.87 -12.31 17.06
CA ARG A 49 3.86 -12.60 18.09
C ARG A 49 4.08 -13.92 18.82
N SER A 50 4.49 -14.97 18.10
CA SER A 50 4.57 -16.34 18.66
C SER A 50 5.95 -16.69 19.19
N PHE A 51 7.01 -16.15 18.57
CA PHE A 51 8.39 -16.54 18.85
C PHE A 51 9.28 -15.38 19.30
N ARG A 52 8.74 -14.13 19.34
CA ARG A 52 9.51 -12.91 19.62
C ARG A 52 10.69 -12.72 18.68
N VAL A 53 10.56 -13.21 17.46
CA VAL A 53 11.55 -13.01 16.39
C VAL A 53 11.04 -11.89 15.50
N ASP A 54 11.76 -10.78 15.51
CA ASP A 54 11.52 -9.68 14.60
C ASP A 54 12.33 -9.90 13.30
N ILE A 55 11.66 -9.82 12.16
CA ILE A 55 12.29 -9.96 10.84
C ILE A 55 12.49 -8.55 10.31
N ASP A 56 13.65 -7.99 10.60
CA ASP A 56 14.02 -6.66 10.13
C ASP A 56 14.40 -6.68 8.65
N LEU A 57 13.57 -6.03 7.83
CA LEU A 57 13.77 -5.90 6.39
C LEU A 57 14.23 -4.48 5.99
N SER A 58 14.45 -3.59 6.95
CA SER A 58 14.81 -2.18 6.71
C SER A 58 16.13 -1.99 5.97
N ALA A 59 17.01 -2.99 6.02
CA ALA A 59 18.28 -2.99 5.30
C ALA A 59 18.12 -3.22 3.78
N PHE A 60 16.93 -3.61 3.31
CA PHE A 60 16.66 -3.94 1.91
C PHE A 60 15.60 -3.01 1.32
N ASP A 61 15.63 -2.84 0.00
CA ASP A 61 14.60 -2.07 -0.72
C ASP A 61 13.33 -2.91 -0.97
N ILE A 62 12.74 -3.43 0.13
CA ILE A 62 11.55 -4.28 0.12
C ILE A 62 10.38 -3.48 0.69
N VAL A 63 9.27 -3.43 -0.07
CA VAL A 63 8.01 -2.89 0.42
C VAL A 63 7.36 -3.92 1.35
N VAL A 64 7.01 -3.48 2.56
CA VAL A 64 6.42 -4.34 3.61
C VAL A 64 5.11 -3.71 4.06
N ASN A 65 4.11 -4.54 4.36
CA ASN A 65 2.89 -4.07 5.02
C ASN A 65 3.18 -3.49 6.41
N THR A 66 2.37 -2.52 6.82
CA THR A 66 2.43 -1.94 8.17
C THR A 66 2.37 -3.06 9.23
N GLY A 67 3.37 -3.11 10.11
CA GLY A 67 3.48 -4.12 11.17
C GLY A 67 3.77 -5.56 10.69
N GLY A 68 4.11 -5.74 9.41
CA GLY A 68 4.33 -7.07 8.82
C GLY A 68 3.05 -7.89 8.65
N ALA A 69 1.88 -7.22 8.61
CA ALA A 69 0.58 -7.86 8.43
C ALA A 69 0.51 -8.66 7.13
N PHE A 70 -0.11 -9.84 7.18
CA PHE A 70 -0.24 -10.70 6.00
C PHE A 70 -1.22 -10.13 4.96
N GLU A 71 -2.27 -9.46 5.44
CA GLU A 71 -3.21 -8.67 4.63
C GLU A 71 -3.02 -7.21 5.06
N GLY A 72 -2.44 -6.38 4.20
CA GLY A 72 -2.04 -5.03 4.59
C GLY A 72 -2.26 -3.95 3.53
N ASP A 73 -1.68 -2.80 3.82
CA ASP A 73 -1.83 -1.54 3.08
C ASP A 73 -1.07 -1.52 1.75
N ASN A 74 0.04 -2.26 1.64
CA ASN A 74 0.84 -2.30 0.42
C ASN A 74 0.52 -3.52 -0.45
N MET A 75 0.20 -4.67 0.16
CA MET A 75 -0.06 -5.91 -0.56
C MET A 75 -0.97 -6.86 0.22
N VAL A 76 -1.89 -7.49 -0.51
CA VAL A 76 -2.79 -8.53 -0.02
C VAL A 76 -3.02 -9.56 -1.12
N ILE A 77 -3.04 -10.85 -0.76
CA ILE A 77 -3.46 -11.93 -1.66
C ILE A 77 -4.80 -12.47 -1.19
N PHE A 78 -5.77 -12.48 -2.11
CA PHE A 78 -7.06 -13.12 -1.90
C PHE A 78 -7.05 -14.50 -2.55
N TYR A 79 -7.17 -15.55 -1.74
CA TYR A 79 -7.36 -16.90 -2.24
C TYR A 79 -8.79 -17.11 -2.77
N GLU A 80 -9.76 -16.39 -2.19
CA GLU A 80 -11.17 -16.43 -2.56
C GLU A 80 -11.72 -15.00 -2.63
N LEU A 81 -12.08 -14.55 -3.84
CA LEU A 81 -12.70 -13.23 -4.06
C LEU A 81 -14.25 -13.31 -4.11
N GLY A 82 -14.81 -14.31 -3.43
CA GLY A 82 -16.24 -14.65 -3.44
C GLY A 82 -16.54 -15.99 -4.11
N LEU A 83 -17.76 -16.14 -4.62
CA LEU A 83 -18.23 -17.38 -5.25
C LEU A 83 -17.74 -17.51 -6.70
N TYR A 84 -16.43 -17.71 -6.87
CA TYR A 84 -15.85 -17.95 -8.19
C TYR A 84 -16.28 -19.33 -8.72
N PRO A 85 -16.73 -19.44 -9.99
CA PRO A 85 -17.09 -20.71 -10.58
C PRO A 85 -15.85 -21.53 -10.95
N TYR A 86 -15.85 -22.81 -10.55
CA TYR A 86 -14.80 -23.75 -10.93
C TYR A 86 -15.33 -25.19 -10.92
N ILE A 87 -14.60 -26.08 -11.57
CA ILE A 87 -14.83 -27.52 -11.53
C ILE A 87 -13.82 -28.11 -10.55
N ASP A 88 -14.29 -28.82 -9.52
CA ASP A 88 -13.41 -29.42 -8.52
C ASP A 88 -12.70 -30.69 -9.06
N ASP A 89 -11.81 -31.26 -8.25
CA ASP A 89 -11.01 -32.44 -8.63
C ASP A 89 -11.88 -33.69 -8.87
N ASP A 90 -13.10 -33.74 -8.30
CA ASP A 90 -14.07 -34.81 -8.50
C ASP A 90 -14.98 -34.58 -9.73
N GLY A 91 -14.86 -33.43 -10.39
CA GLY A 91 -15.65 -33.05 -11.56
C GLY A 91 -16.98 -32.36 -11.25
N ASN A 92 -17.24 -31.98 -9.99
CA ASN A 92 -18.46 -31.27 -9.61
C ASN A 92 -18.39 -29.79 -9.99
N PHE A 93 -19.54 -29.21 -10.33
CA PHE A 93 -19.65 -27.81 -10.71
C PHE A 93 -19.91 -26.94 -9.48
N VAL A 94 -18.86 -26.28 -8.99
CA VAL A 94 -18.96 -25.32 -7.89
C VAL A 94 -19.34 -23.95 -8.46
N ASN A 95 -20.36 -23.31 -7.88
CA ASN A 95 -20.89 -22.01 -8.33
C ASN A 95 -21.29 -21.97 -9.82
N GLY A 96 -21.74 -23.10 -10.38
CA GLY A 96 -22.08 -23.25 -11.81
C GLY A 96 -20.93 -23.77 -12.68
N GLY A 97 -19.72 -23.89 -12.14
CA GLY A 97 -18.57 -24.50 -12.83
C GLY A 97 -17.85 -23.56 -13.79
N LEU A 98 -18.60 -22.83 -14.62
CA LEU A 98 -18.06 -21.95 -15.65
C LEU A 98 -18.53 -20.50 -15.49
N PRO A 99 -17.71 -19.49 -15.82
CA PRO A 99 -18.10 -18.08 -15.73
C PRO A 99 -19.33 -17.69 -16.55
N GLN A 100 -19.58 -18.36 -17.68
CA GLN A 100 -20.63 -18.02 -18.63
C GLN A 100 -22.00 -18.68 -18.38
N VAL A 101 -22.11 -19.61 -17.43
CA VAL A 101 -23.36 -20.38 -17.23
C VAL A 101 -24.39 -19.66 -16.35
N ARG A 102 -24.24 -18.34 -16.19
CA ARG A 102 -25.18 -17.49 -15.45
C ARG A 102 -26.15 -16.82 -16.40
#